data_AF-A0A7C2URW2-F1
#
_entry.id   AF-A0A7C2URW2-F1
#
_cell.length_a   1.000
_cell.length_b   1.000
_cell.length_c   1.000
_cell.angle_alpha   90.00
_cell.angle_beta   90.00
_cell.angle_gamma   90.00
#
_symmetry.space_group_name_H-M   'P 1'
#
loop_
_entity.id
_entity.type
_entity.pdbx_description
1 polymer ?
#
loop_
_entity_poly.entity_id
_entity_poly.type
_entity_poly.pdbx_seq_one_letter_code
_entity_poly.pdbx_strand_id
1 'polypeptide(L)'
;MRRQISIASSYCPCIRKRFARASSGYTSRSEPSAYSGSVVSSRMREPHSIQNALVSGISAKHFGQTIVPNFASLSMLQLSARGREIVPHRAIGYPFSGIIKGMARLLWSVLWGLVCIAAWAQQTARPVYYIQFKEIVHRASADYLMRAHADAVKANAGAFVVLLDTPGGELQATRDITTTLLNSPIPVIVFVYPSGSRAGSAGVFITVAANVAAMAPGTNIGAATPVSGDGGDIPQDMRRKVMNDTIAYAKTIAEQRGRNKDWVVKAVTEAASITEQEALRNKVIDIVASSPQELLVAINGRTVKVAGGKTITLRTKDAPFQEIPKNWRESLLMFLAHPNVFYILMLLAIYGILGELQNPGATFPGVIGAIALLLALYAASVLPVNALGVALILLAFVLFVAELFTTSHGVLTAGALVSFTIGSIILFQSDSPVFRVSFWLIGSMTVLTGAAFLFVAYSGIRAQFRRKVSGQERLIGMIGRARTKLEPEGMVFVDGTLWRAIALDPPIEAGEYVQVDRVDGLTLYVRWQPKPAPTAEERESARA
;
A
#
# COMPACT_ATOMS: atom_id res chain seq x y z
N MET A 1 53.36 -44.03 -11.62
CA MET A 1 54.58 -43.70 -12.39
C MET A 1 55.06 -42.31 -11.97
N ARG A 2 56.32 -42.23 -11.50
CA ARG A 2 57.28 -41.09 -11.45
C ARG A 2 56.76 -39.72 -10.96
N ARG A 3 57.17 -39.27 -9.75
CA ARG A 3 58.42 -38.50 -9.42
C ARG A 3 58.50 -37.18 -10.20
N GLN A 4 58.56 -36.00 -9.60
CA GLN A 4 59.72 -35.42 -8.87
C GLN A 4 59.28 -34.11 -8.17
N ILE A 5 59.57 -33.87 -6.86
CA ILE A 5 60.76 -33.15 -6.30
C ILE A 5 60.60 -31.63 -6.54
N SER A 6 60.65 -30.67 -5.59
CA SER A 6 61.33 -30.61 -4.28
C SER A 6 61.14 -29.22 -3.60
N ILE A 7 61.26 -29.18 -2.26
CA ILE A 7 62.01 -28.20 -1.41
C ILE A 7 61.49 -26.74 -1.36
N ALA A 8 61.44 -26.01 -0.24
CA ALA A 8 61.53 -26.31 1.19
C ALA A 8 61.17 -25.06 2.01
N SER A 9 60.82 -25.29 3.29
CA SER A 9 61.23 -24.57 4.51
C SER A 9 61.47 -23.05 4.46
N SER A 10 60.82 -22.28 5.35
CA SER A 10 61.40 -21.88 6.65
C SER A 10 60.61 -20.76 7.36
N TYR A 11 60.70 -20.78 8.71
CA TYR A 11 60.46 -19.73 9.72
C TYR A 11 59.11 -19.64 10.47
N CYS A 12 59.18 -20.15 11.71
CA CYS A 12 58.40 -19.87 12.93
C CYS A 12 59.13 -18.74 13.74
N PRO A 13 58.76 -18.31 14.97
CA PRO A 13 57.50 -17.81 15.57
C PRO A 13 57.73 -16.55 16.48
N CYS A 14 56.77 -16.24 17.38
CA CYS A 14 56.80 -15.34 18.57
C CYS A 14 56.31 -13.89 18.34
N ILE A 15 55.42 -13.29 19.15
CA ILE A 15 55.48 -13.11 20.61
C ILE A 15 54.08 -13.10 21.26
N ARG A 16 54.04 -13.64 22.49
CA ARG A 16 52.91 -13.71 23.42
C ARG A 16 53.12 -12.67 24.56
N LYS A 17 52.00 -12.10 25.03
CA LYS A 17 51.61 -11.81 26.43
C LYS A 17 52.08 -10.53 27.18
N ARG A 18 51.13 -10.14 28.06
CA ARG A 18 51.14 -9.28 29.28
C ARG A 18 50.84 -7.80 29.02
N PHE A 19 49.92 -7.12 29.72
CA PHE A 19 49.55 -7.21 31.14
C PHE A 19 48.05 -6.98 31.41
N ALA A 20 47.60 -7.47 32.56
CA ALA A 20 46.26 -7.33 33.14
C ALA A 20 46.29 -6.42 34.38
N ARG A 21 45.08 -6.00 34.80
CA ARG A 21 44.61 -5.56 36.14
C ARG A 21 44.82 -4.10 36.59
N ALA A 22 43.68 -3.48 36.93
CA ALA A 22 43.31 -2.93 38.25
C ALA A 22 41.92 -2.24 38.12
N SER A 23 40.81 -2.79 38.64
CA SER A 23 40.23 -2.61 40.00
C SER A 23 39.75 -1.17 40.27
N SER A 24 38.62 -0.83 40.91
CA SER A 24 37.54 -1.54 41.61
C SER A 24 36.61 -0.47 42.23
N GLY A 25 35.31 -0.77 42.38
CA GLY A 25 34.51 -0.32 43.54
C GLY A 25 33.61 0.92 43.36
N TYR A 26 32.29 0.73 43.43
CA TYR A 26 31.50 1.23 44.56
C TYR A 26 30.15 0.48 44.67
N THR A 27 29.75 0.25 45.92
CA THR A 27 28.66 -0.61 46.39
C THR A 27 27.36 0.16 46.67
N SER A 28 26.23 -0.53 46.47
CA SER A 28 24.95 -0.48 47.21
C SER A 28 24.28 0.86 47.58
N ARG A 29 23.03 1.04 47.14
CA ARG A 29 21.92 1.45 48.01
C ARG A 29 20.54 1.16 47.40
N SER A 30 19.63 0.87 48.32
CA SER A 30 18.22 0.47 48.27
C SER A 30 17.23 1.47 47.64
N GLU A 31 16.13 0.93 47.11
CA GLU A 31 14.80 1.55 46.78
C GLU A 31 14.15 2.31 47.98
N PRO A 32 12.90 2.88 47.93
CA PRO A 32 11.86 2.99 46.86
C PRO A 32 11.13 4.38 46.76
N SER A 33 10.24 4.56 45.76
CA SER A 33 8.94 5.28 45.81
C SER A 33 8.33 5.35 44.39
N ALA A 34 7.16 4.82 44.04
CA ALA A 34 5.80 4.96 44.58
C ALA A 34 5.28 6.40 44.56
N TYR A 35 4.51 6.74 43.52
CA TYR A 35 3.52 7.82 43.56
C TYR A 35 2.16 7.26 43.15
N SER A 36 1.29 7.13 44.17
CA SER A 36 -0.15 7.01 44.05
C SER A 36 -0.77 8.31 44.55
N GLY A 37 -1.89 8.72 43.95
CA GLY A 37 -2.79 9.75 44.47
C GLY A 37 -3.87 10.05 43.43
N SER A 38 -4.96 9.27 43.43
CA SER A 38 -6.26 9.60 44.06
C SER A 38 -7.16 10.41 43.11
N VAL A 39 -8.13 9.77 42.45
CA VAL A 39 -9.53 9.63 42.92
C VAL A 39 -10.18 10.98 43.21
N VAL A 40 -11.02 11.45 42.27
CA VAL A 40 -12.21 12.24 42.59
C VAL A 40 -13.40 11.67 41.81
N SER A 41 -14.42 11.33 42.57
CA SER A 41 -15.74 10.86 42.15
C SER A 41 -16.65 12.05 41.81
N SER A 42 -17.42 11.95 40.74
CA SER A 42 -18.81 12.46 40.60
C SER A 42 -19.30 12.01 39.22
N ARG A 43 -20.28 11.11 39.04
CA ARG A 43 -21.70 11.13 39.40
C ARG A 43 -22.41 12.42 38.96
N MET A 44 -22.91 12.44 37.71
CA MET A 44 -24.13 13.14 37.28
C MET A 44 -24.53 12.59 35.89
N ARG A 45 -25.62 11.82 35.83
CA ARG A 45 -26.98 12.21 35.37
C ARG A 45 -27.05 12.48 33.86
N GLU A 46 -27.71 11.57 33.14
CA GLU A 46 -28.49 11.93 31.95
C GLU A 46 -29.49 13.04 32.31
N PRO A 47 -29.98 13.84 31.33
CA PRO A 47 -31.23 13.43 30.69
C PRO A 47 -31.50 13.93 29.23
N HIS A 48 -32.55 13.34 28.64
CA HIS A 48 -33.42 13.82 27.53
C HIS A 48 -32.85 13.83 26.09
N SER A 49 -33.35 13.01 25.15
CA SER A 49 -34.69 12.90 24.50
C SER A 49 -35.07 14.10 23.63
N ILE A 50 -35.19 13.88 22.31
CA ILE A 50 -36.15 14.44 21.30
C ILE A 50 -35.72 13.84 19.93
N GLN A 51 -36.41 12.82 19.44
CA GLN A 51 -37.48 12.88 18.41
C GLN A 51 -37.04 13.39 17.03
N ASN A 52 -37.02 12.48 16.05
CA ASN A 52 -37.92 12.57 14.90
C ASN A 52 -38.12 11.20 14.24
N ALA A 53 -39.37 10.97 13.87
CA ALA A 53 -39.95 9.73 13.37
C ALA A 53 -40.52 9.93 11.95
N LEU A 54 -40.98 8.82 11.37
CA LEU A 54 -41.81 8.63 10.16
C LEU A 54 -40.97 8.49 8.87
N VAL A 55 -41.13 7.42 8.07
CA VAL A 55 -42.39 6.94 7.47
C VAL A 55 -42.48 5.40 7.36
N SER A 56 -43.71 4.90 7.57
CA SER A 56 -44.35 3.59 7.36
C SER A 56 -43.83 2.70 6.21
N GLY A 57 -43.96 1.36 6.19
CA GLY A 57 -44.84 0.42 6.87
C GLY A 57 -45.53 -0.48 5.83
N ILE A 58 -45.48 -1.82 5.96
CA ILE A 58 -46.49 -2.81 5.51
C ILE A 58 -46.19 -4.14 6.22
N SER A 59 -47.28 -4.74 6.71
CA SER A 59 -47.39 -5.91 7.57
C SER A 59 -47.53 -7.21 6.76
N ALA A 60 -46.94 -8.31 7.24
CA ALA A 60 -47.50 -9.65 7.07
C ALA A 60 -47.10 -10.58 8.23
N LYS A 61 -48.09 -10.88 9.08
CA LYS A 61 -48.11 -11.94 10.10
C LYS A 61 -48.12 -13.32 9.44
N HIS A 62 -47.34 -14.29 9.95
CA HIS A 62 -47.85 -15.53 10.57
C HIS A 62 -46.74 -16.51 11.01
N PHE A 63 -46.79 -16.83 12.30
CA PHE A 63 -46.62 -18.13 12.97
C PHE A 63 -45.30 -18.93 12.93
N GLY A 64 -44.79 -19.18 14.15
CA GLY A 64 -44.03 -20.40 14.47
C GLY A 64 -42.93 -20.26 15.51
N GLN A 65 -43.22 -19.77 16.74
CA GLN A 65 -42.30 -19.91 17.87
C GLN A 65 -42.90 -20.78 18.98
N THR A 66 -42.17 -21.85 19.27
CA THR A 66 -42.46 -22.93 20.19
C THR A 66 -42.17 -22.50 21.63
N ILE A 67 -43.15 -22.73 22.51
CA ILE A 67 -43.11 -22.46 23.95
C ILE A 67 -42.31 -23.55 24.67
N VAL A 68 -41.40 -23.14 25.55
CA VAL A 68 -40.73 -23.98 26.56
C VAL A 68 -41.61 -24.05 27.81
N PRO A 69 -41.91 -25.23 28.40
CA PRO A 69 -42.48 -25.29 29.75
C PRO A 69 -41.42 -25.60 30.81
N ASN A 70 -41.45 -24.75 31.84
CA ASN A 70 -40.70 -24.79 33.09
C ASN A 70 -41.43 -25.70 34.11
N PHE A 71 -40.68 -26.48 34.91
CA PHE A 71 -41.20 -27.39 35.94
C PHE A 71 -40.97 -26.82 37.35
N ALA A 72 -42.04 -26.70 38.15
CA ALA A 72 -42.08 -26.64 39.63
C ALA A 72 -43.56 -26.44 40.02
N SER A 73 -44.18 -26.95 41.09
CA SER A 73 -43.77 -27.69 42.29
C SER A 73 -45.04 -28.05 43.09
N LEU A 74 -44.93 -29.13 43.88
CA LEU A 74 -45.80 -29.65 44.96
C LEU A 74 -46.80 -28.70 45.69
N SER A 75 -47.99 -29.20 46.05
CA SER A 75 -48.42 -29.53 47.46
C SER A 75 -49.94 -29.61 47.64
N MET A 76 -50.37 -30.53 48.53
CA MET A 76 -51.74 -30.84 48.99
C MET A 76 -52.49 -29.66 49.66
N LEU A 77 -53.84 -29.65 49.61
CA LEU A 77 -54.73 -29.86 50.78
C LEU A 77 -56.25 -29.71 50.47
N GLN A 78 -57.03 -30.60 51.10
CA GLN A 78 -58.36 -30.44 51.73
C GLN A 78 -59.71 -30.53 50.98
N LEU A 79 -60.42 -31.63 51.34
CA LEU A 79 -61.82 -31.81 51.75
C LEU A 79 -62.85 -30.67 51.59
N SER A 80 -64.02 -31.01 51.03
CA SER A 80 -65.32 -30.88 51.72
C SER A 80 -66.44 -31.64 50.98
N ALA A 81 -67.35 -32.22 51.76
CA ALA A 81 -68.38 -33.18 51.40
C ALA A 81 -69.68 -32.55 50.85
N ARG A 82 -70.43 -33.32 50.04
CA ARG A 82 -71.78 -33.87 50.35
C ARG A 82 -72.58 -34.23 49.09
N GLY A 83 -73.08 -35.47 49.08
CA GLY A 83 -74.45 -35.77 48.69
C GLY A 83 -74.72 -36.10 47.22
N ARG A 84 -74.77 -37.39 46.91
CA ARG A 84 -76.01 -38.12 46.56
C ARG A 84 -75.64 -39.54 46.13
N GLU A 85 -76.29 -40.50 46.77
CA GLU A 85 -76.31 -41.90 46.35
C GLU A 85 -76.93 -41.99 44.96
N ILE A 86 -76.17 -42.55 44.01
CA ILE A 86 -76.69 -43.19 42.81
C ILE A 86 -76.05 -44.56 42.74
N VAL A 87 -76.92 -45.56 42.72
CA VAL A 87 -76.75 -47.02 42.59
C VAL A 87 -75.56 -47.42 41.68
N PRO A 88 -74.78 -48.47 42.03
CA PRO A 88 -73.61 -48.83 41.24
C PRO A 88 -74.02 -49.59 39.98
N HIS A 89 -73.93 -48.94 38.81
CA HIS A 89 -73.69 -49.68 37.59
C HIS A 89 -72.20 -50.03 37.53
N ARG A 90 -71.91 -51.34 37.51
CA ARG A 90 -70.60 -51.90 37.17
C ARG A 90 -70.12 -51.28 35.85
N ALA A 91 -69.28 -50.25 35.94
CA ALA A 91 -68.47 -49.82 34.82
C ALA A 91 -67.26 -50.75 34.76
N ILE A 92 -67.26 -51.60 33.74
CA ILE A 92 -66.14 -52.41 33.31
C ILE A 92 -64.99 -51.44 33.03
N GLY A 93 -64.01 -51.38 33.95
CA GLY A 93 -62.79 -50.61 33.76
C GLY A 93 -61.96 -51.25 32.66
N TYR A 94 -62.07 -50.73 31.44
CA TYR A 94 -61.20 -51.13 30.35
C TYR A 94 -59.74 -50.77 30.69
N PRO A 95 -58.78 -51.71 30.64
CA PRO A 95 -57.36 -51.47 30.98
C PRO A 95 -56.60 -50.69 29.88
N PHE A 96 -57.31 -49.89 29.08
CA PHE A 96 -56.76 -49.24 27.90
C PHE A 96 -55.93 -47.99 28.21
N SER A 97 -56.09 -47.37 29.39
CA SER A 97 -55.40 -46.12 29.72
C SER A 97 -53.90 -46.30 30.03
N GLY A 98 -53.50 -47.47 30.55
CA GLY A 98 -52.10 -47.80 30.80
C GLY A 98 -51.31 -48.09 29.52
N ILE A 99 -51.95 -48.78 28.57
CA ILE A 99 -51.36 -49.13 27.28
C ILE A 99 -51.14 -47.86 26.44
N ILE A 100 -52.11 -46.95 26.39
CA ILE A 100 -51.99 -45.68 25.66
C ILE A 100 -50.87 -44.79 26.25
N LYS A 101 -50.76 -44.72 27.59
CA LYS A 101 -49.66 -43.96 28.24
C LYS A 101 -48.29 -44.62 28.04
N GLY A 102 -48.22 -45.95 28.00
CA GLY A 102 -47.00 -46.70 27.69
C GLY A 102 -46.55 -46.50 26.24
N MET A 103 -47.48 -46.59 25.29
CA MET A 103 -47.21 -46.33 23.87
C MET A 103 -46.81 -44.88 23.61
N ALA A 104 -47.44 -43.90 24.28
CA ALA A 104 -47.06 -42.50 24.15
C ALA A 104 -45.63 -42.24 24.66
N ARG A 105 -45.22 -42.86 25.78
CA ARG A 105 -43.84 -42.75 26.28
C ARG A 105 -42.83 -43.41 25.34
N LEU A 106 -43.16 -44.58 24.79
CA LEU A 106 -42.32 -45.27 23.82
C LEU A 106 -42.15 -44.43 22.55
N LEU A 107 -43.24 -43.92 21.99
CA LEU A 107 -43.23 -43.03 20.82
C LEU A 107 -42.43 -41.77 21.10
N TRP A 108 -42.55 -41.17 22.28
CA TRP A 108 -41.77 -39.98 22.63
C TRP A 108 -40.28 -40.29 22.78
N SER A 109 -39.91 -41.43 23.37
CA SER A 109 -38.51 -41.86 23.48
C SER A 109 -37.89 -42.20 22.12
N VAL A 110 -38.65 -42.79 21.20
CA VAL A 110 -38.22 -43.05 19.81
C VAL A 110 -38.07 -41.73 19.05
N LEU A 111 -39.02 -40.81 19.21
CA LEU A 111 -38.95 -39.48 18.59
C LEU A 111 -37.75 -38.68 19.11
N TRP A 112 -37.50 -38.68 20.42
CA TRP A 112 -36.31 -38.07 21.01
C TRP A 112 -35.01 -38.75 20.57
N GLY A 113 -35.00 -40.09 20.45
CA GLY A 113 -33.88 -40.84 19.90
C GLY A 113 -33.58 -40.44 18.45
N LEU A 114 -34.61 -40.31 17.61
CA LEU A 114 -34.48 -39.88 16.22
C LEU A 114 -34.02 -38.42 16.09
N VAL A 115 -34.50 -37.52 16.96
CA VAL A 115 -34.04 -36.12 17.01
C VAL A 115 -32.57 -36.04 17.44
N CYS A 116 -32.15 -36.84 18.42
CA CYS A 116 -30.73 -36.93 18.82
C CYS A 116 -29.86 -37.49 17.69
N ILE A 117 -30.31 -38.52 16.96
CA ILE A 117 -29.58 -39.08 15.80
C ILE A 117 -29.48 -38.04 14.67
N ALA A 118 -30.55 -37.30 14.40
CA ALA A 118 -30.54 -36.22 13.41
C ALA A 118 -29.62 -35.05 13.80
N ALA A 119 -29.56 -34.70 15.08
CA ALA A 119 -28.66 -33.67 15.60
C ALA A 119 -27.18 -34.10 15.54
N TRP A 120 -26.88 -35.39 15.76
CA TRP A 120 -25.53 -35.93 15.58
C TRP A 120 -25.11 -36.05 14.11
N ALA A 121 -26.07 -36.27 13.21
CA ALA A 121 -25.81 -36.30 11.77
C ALA A 121 -25.46 -34.93 11.18
N GLN A 122 -25.86 -33.82 11.83
CA GLN A 122 -25.44 -32.48 11.46
C GLN A 122 -24.19 -32.02 12.20
N GLN A 123 -23.08 -32.76 12.06
CA GLN A 123 -21.77 -32.16 12.32
C GLN A 123 -21.45 -31.24 11.15
N THR A 124 -21.92 -29.99 11.23
CA THR A 124 -21.67 -28.96 10.22
C THR A 124 -20.19 -28.94 9.88
N ALA A 125 -19.85 -29.11 8.60
CA ALA A 125 -18.48 -29.09 8.13
C ALA A 125 -17.81 -27.79 8.59
N ARG A 126 -16.62 -27.91 9.20
CA ARG A 126 -15.86 -26.74 9.64
C ARG A 126 -15.59 -25.84 8.43
N PRO A 127 -15.69 -24.51 8.57
CA PRO A 127 -15.49 -23.60 7.45
C PRO A 127 -14.08 -23.76 6.87
N VAL A 128 -13.98 -23.61 5.55
CA VAL A 128 -12.72 -23.48 4.84
C VAL A 128 -12.51 -22.00 4.58
N TYR A 129 -11.47 -21.43 5.19
CA TYR A 129 -11.11 -20.04 4.94
C TYR A 129 -10.15 -19.96 3.77
N TYR A 130 -10.27 -18.91 2.98
CA TYR A 130 -9.34 -18.64 1.91
C TYR A 130 -8.88 -17.19 1.86
N ILE A 131 -7.73 -16.99 1.21
CA ILE A 131 -7.24 -15.69 0.80
C ILE A 131 -6.99 -15.66 -0.71
N GLN A 132 -7.17 -14.49 -1.30
CA GLN A 132 -6.63 -14.17 -2.62
C GLN A 132 -5.25 -13.56 -2.47
N PHE A 133 -4.22 -14.27 -2.91
CA PHE A 133 -2.82 -13.86 -2.87
C PHE A 133 -2.32 -13.61 -4.30
N LYS A 134 -2.62 -12.41 -4.83
CA LYS A 134 -2.32 -11.99 -6.21
C LYS A 134 -1.27 -10.87 -6.25
N GLU A 135 -0.10 -11.13 -5.67
CA GLU A 135 0.86 -10.08 -5.31
C GLU A 135 2.31 -10.58 -5.40
N ILE A 136 3.24 -9.62 -5.35
CA ILE A 136 4.65 -9.90 -5.06
C ILE A 136 4.77 -10.38 -3.60
N VAL A 137 5.70 -11.30 -3.35
CA VAL A 137 6.04 -11.73 -1.98
C VAL A 137 6.98 -10.71 -1.34
N HIS A 138 6.46 -9.92 -0.42
CA HIS A 138 7.23 -8.96 0.39
C HIS A 138 6.68 -8.96 1.81
N ARG A 139 7.30 -8.20 2.72
CA ARG A 139 6.91 -8.18 4.13
C ARG A 139 5.41 -7.98 4.36
N ALA A 140 4.79 -6.96 3.78
CA ALA A 140 3.37 -6.69 3.99
C ALA A 140 2.41 -7.76 3.42
N SER A 141 2.73 -8.42 2.30
CA SER A 141 1.90 -9.53 1.78
C SER A 141 2.08 -10.80 2.61
N ALA A 142 3.29 -11.06 3.12
CA ALA A 142 3.54 -12.12 4.08
C ALA A 142 2.77 -11.92 5.40
N ASP A 143 2.78 -10.71 5.95
CA ASP A 143 2.04 -10.38 7.19
C ASP A 143 0.53 -10.63 7.01
N TYR A 144 -0.05 -10.29 5.84
CA TYR A 144 -1.45 -10.60 5.52
C TYR A 144 -1.74 -12.11 5.53
N LEU A 145 -0.93 -12.90 4.81
CA LEU A 145 -1.12 -14.36 4.77
C LEU A 145 -0.98 -14.97 6.16
N MET A 146 0.02 -14.56 6.92
CA MET A 146 0.27 -15.05 8.28
C MET A 146 -0.86 -14.68 9.23
N ARG A 147 -1.39 -13.45 9.17
CA ARG A 147 -2.56 -13.06 9.95
C ARG A 147 -3.79 -13.88 9.56
N ALA A 148 -4.08 -13.99 8.27
CA ALA A 148 -5.25 -14.73 7.80
C ALA A 148 -5.18 -16.22 8.19
N HIS A 149 -3.99 -16.81 8.12
CA HIS A 149 -3.73 -18.15 8.65
C HIS A 149 -4.01 -18.23 10.14
N ALA A 150 -3.50 -17.28 10.94
CA ALA A 150 -3.74 -17.24 12.38
C ALA A 150 -5.23 -17.08 12.72
N ASP A 151 -5.97 -16.29 11.95
CA ASP A 151 -7.41 -16.09 12.12
C ASP A 151 -8.19 -17.37 11.77
N ALA A 152 -7.80 -18.08 10.71
CA ALA A 152 -8.36 -19.39 10.37
C ALA A 152 -8.07 -20.45 11.45
N VAL A 153 -6.87 -20.43 12.05
CA VAL A 153 -6.52 -21.30 13.19
C VAL A 153 -7.39 -20.98 14.40
N LYS A 154 -7.54 -19.70 14.77
CA LYS A 154 -8.40 -19.25 15.89
C LYS A 154 -9.87 -19.64 15.68
N ALA A 155 -10.35 -19.60 14.44
CA ALA A 155 -11.70 -20.01 14.05
C ALA A 155 -11.88 -21.53 13.98
N ASN A 156 -10.86 -22.33 14.31
CA ASN A 156 -10.88 -23.80 14.22
C ASN A 156 -11.32 -24.32 12.83
N ALA A 157 -10.78 -23.69 11.79
CA ALA A 157 -11.10 -23.99 10.40
C ALA A 157 -10.86 -25.46 10.03
N GLY A 158 -11.62 -25.95 9.06
CA GLY A 158 -11.41 -27.26 8.45
C GLY A 158 -10.16 -27.31 7.58
N ALA A 159 -9.89 -26.20 6.88
CA ALA A 159 -8.67 -25.98 6.12
C ALA A 159 -8.48 -24.48 5.84
N PHE A 160 -7.26 -24.10 5.44
CA PHE A 160 -6.90 -22.77 4.96
C PHE A 160 -6.41 -22.87 3.50
N VAL A 161 -7.02 -22.11 2.60
CA VAL A 161 -6.74 -22.13 1.16
C VAL A 161 -6.06 -20.83 0.73
N VAL A 162 -4.93 -20.93 0.04
CA VAL A 162 -4.25 -19.80 -0.59
C VAL A 162 -4.48 -19.88 -2.09
N LEU A 163 -5.30 -18.99 -2.64
CA LEU A 163 -5.43 -18.81 -4.08
C LEU A 163 -4.23 -17.97 -4.55
N LEU A 164 -3.26 -18.60 -5.21
CA LEU A 164 -1.94 -18.05 -5.45
C LEU A 164 -1.76 -17.61 -6.90
N ASP A 165 -1.36 -16.36 -7.08
CA ASP A 165 -0.80 -15.81 -8.31
C ASP A 165 0.35 -14.87 -7.93
N THR A 166 1.59 -15.31 -8.12
CA THR A 166 2.75 -14.52 -7.74
C THR A 166 3.91 -14.68 -8.72
N PRO A 167 4.56 -13.57 -9.13
CA PRO A 167 5.80 -13.65 -9.90
C PRO A 167 7.02 -14.02 -9.03
N GLY A 168 6.90 -13.98 -7.70
CA GLY A 168 8.02 -14.13 -6.78
C GLY A 168 8.15 -12.97 -5.80
N GLY A 169 9.31 -12.88 -5.16
CA GLY A 169 9.64 -11.78 -4.25
C GLY A 169 10.79 -12.10 -3.32
N GLU A 170 10.78 -11.48 -2.14
CA GLU A 170 11.86 -11.55 -1.16
C GLU A 170 11.98 -12.95 -0.54
N LEU A 171 13.22 -13.47 -0.46
CA LEU A 171 13.50 -14.79 0.09
C LEU A 171 13.14 -14.89 1.58
N GLN A 172 13.34 -13.84 2.38
CA GLN A 172 13.00 -13.89 3.81
C GLN A 172 11.49 -13.97 4.04
N ALA A 173 10.70 -13.11 3.37
CA ALA A 173 9.24 -13.19 3.40
C ALA A 173 8.72 -14.57 2.94
N THR A 174 9.36 -15.17 1.93
CA THR A 174 9.07 -16.53 1.47
C THR A 174 9.32 -17.57 2.57
N ARG A 175 10.45 -17.44 3.29
CA ARG A 175 10.80 -18.32 4.42
C ARG A 175 9.82 -18.17 5.58
N ASP A 176 9.36 -16.97 5.88
CA ASP A 176 8.38 -16.72 6.94
C ASP A 176 7.02 -17.36 6.60
N ILE A 177 6.53 -17.20 5.36
CA ILE A 177 5.28 -17.81 4.88
C ILE A 177 5.37 -19.34 4.95
N THR A 178 6.37 -19.94 4.32
CA THR A 178 6.53 -21.40 4.27
C THR A 178 6.71 -22.02 5.64
N THR A 179 7.48 -21.38 6.54
CA THR A 179 7.62 -21.80 7.95
C THR A 179 6.25 -21.81 8.62
N THR A 180 5.41 -20.80 8.38
CA THR A 180 4.04 -20.75 8.88
C THR A 180 3.19 -21.91 8.34
N LEU A 181 3.28 -22.21 7.03
CA LEU A 181 2.51 -23.29 6.41
C LEU A 181 2.96 -24.68 6.90
N LEU A 182 4.27 -24.90 7.07
CA LEU A 182 4.84 -26.14 7.57
C LEU A 182 4.47 -26.41 9.04
N ASN A 183 4.41 -25.35 9.85
CA ASN A 183 4.05 -25.43 11.27
C ASN A 183 2.55 -25.25 11.53
N SER A 184 1.72 -25.22 10.49
CA SER A 184 0.28 -25.06 10.62
C SER A 184 -0.38 -26.23 11.37
N PRO A 185 -1.22 -25.97 12.40
CA PRO A 185 -2.00 -27.00 13.08
C PRO A 185 -3.27 -27.40 12.30
N ILE A 186 -3.62 -26.66 11.25
CA ILE A 186 -4.74 -26.95 10.34
C ILE A 186 -4.21 -27.28 8.93
N PRO A 187 -4.97 -28.02 8.10
CA PRO A 187 -4.59 -28.27 6.71
C PRO A 187 -4.45 -26.97 5.90
N VAL A 188 -3.33 -26.82 5.19
CA VAL A 188 -3.10 -25.72 4.25
C VAL A 188 -3.12 -26.24 2.82
N ILE A 189 -3.92 -25.62 1.98
CA ILE A 189 -4.01 -25.89 0.55
C ILE A 189 -3.49 -24.67 -0.20
N VAL A 190 -2.57 -24.85 -1.14
CA VAL A 190 -2.15 -23.80 -2.06
C VAL A 190 -2.67 -24.16 -3.43
N PHE A 191 -3.40 -23.24 -4.06
CA PHE A 191 -4.01 -23.44 -5.37
C PHE A 191 -3.57 -22.32 -6.31
N VAL A 192 -2.75 -22.65 -7.31
CA VAL A 192 -2.33 -21.70 -8.33
C VAL A 192 -3.51 -21.42 -9.25
N TYR A 193 -4.09 -20.22 -9.14
CA TYR A 193 -5.39 -19.87 -9.70
C TYR A 193 -5.53 -18.34 -9.83
N PRO A 194 -6.27 -17.81 -10.83
CA PRO A 194 -7.00 -18.49 -11.93
C PRO A 194 -6.10 -19.02 -13.05
N SER A 195 -6.70 -19.61 -14.10
CA SER A 195 -6.00 -19.87 -15.37
C SER A 195 -5.24 -18.64 -15.86
N GLY A 196 -4.02 -18.85 -16.38
CA GLY A 196 -3.08 -17.79 -16.74
C GLY A 196 -2.21 -17.28 -15.57
N SER A 197 -2.50 -17.69 -14.33
CA SER A 197 -1.69 -17.35 -13.16
C SER A 197 -0.45 -18.21 -13.06
N ARG A 198 0.46 -17.83 -12.16
CA ARG A 198 1.72 -18.54 -11.94
C ARG A 198 2.13 -18.63 -10.47
N ALA A 199 2.89 -19.66 -10.17
CA ALA A 199 3.68 -19.79 -8.94
C ALA A 199 5.16 -19.64 -9.29
N GLY A 200 5.56 -18.40 -9.59
CA GLY A 200 6.93 -18.04 -9.94
C GLY A 200 7.80 -17.81 -8.70
N SER A 201 9.06 -18.22 -8.78
CA SER A 201 10.07 -17.94 -7.77
C SER A 201 9.65 -18.32 -6.34
N ALA A 202 9.40 -17.34 -5.46
CA ALA A 202 8.84 -17.55 -4.12
C ALA A 202 7.59 -18.47 -4.11
N GLY A 203 6.74 -18.37 -5.15
CA GLY A 203 5.55 -19.19 -5.31
C GLY A 203 5.81 -20.69 -5.36
N VAL A 204 6.99 -21.12 -5.84
CA VAL A 204 7.41 -22.53 -5.83
C VAL A 204 7.50 -23.03 -4.38
N PHE A 205 8.21 -22.30 -3.52
CA PHE A 205 8.39 -22.69 -2.12
C PHE A 205 7.07 -22.70 -1.36
N ILE A 206 6.23 -21.67 -1.57
CA ILE A 206 4.90 -21.57 -0.94
C ILE A 206 4.03 -22.76 -1.33
N THR A 207 3.98 -23.10 -2.63
CA THR A 207 3.19 -24.22 -3.14
C THR A 207 3.72 -25.56 -2.64
N VAL A 208 5.04 -25.76 -2.68
CA VAL A 208 5.70 -26.99 -2.23
C VAL A 208 5.64 -27.14 -0.70
N ALA A 209 5.35 -26.09 0.07
CA ALA A 209 5.15 -26.17 1.52
C ALA A 209 3.73 -26.59 1.94
N ALA A 210 2.76 -26.61 1.02
CA ALA A 210 1.35 -26.88 1.33
C ALA A 210 1.09 -28.34 1.76
N ASN A 211 0.02 -28.61 2.50
CA ASN A 211 -0.45 -29.99 2.70
C ASN A 211 -1.04 -30.56 1.41
N VAL A 212 -1.72 -29.72 0.63
CA VAL A 212 -2.22 -30.03 -0.72
C VAL A 212 -1.80 -28.90 -1.65
N ALA A 213 -1.08 -29.23 -2.71
CA ALA A 213 -0.71 -28.32 -3.78
C ALA A 213 -1.60 -28.61 -4.99
N ALA A 214 -2.25 -27.58 -5.51
CA ALA A 214 -3.13 -27.66 -6.65
C ALA A 214 -2.80 -26.59 -7.68
N MET A 215 -3.12 -26.84 -8.94
CA MET A 215 -2.96 -25.87 -10.04
C MET A 215 -4.18 -25.88 -10.94
N ALA A 216 -4.55 -24.71 -11.47
CA ALA A 216 -5.58 -24.60 -12.49
C ALA A 216 -5.02 -24.90 -13.89
N PRO A 217 -5.84 -25.37 -14.85
CA PRO A 217 -5.43 -25.51 -16.24
C PRO A 217 -4.87 -24.19 -16.80
N GLY A 218 -3.76 -24.25 -17.55
CA GLY A 218 -3.12 -23.08 -18.11
C GLY A 218 -2.35 -22.22 -17.10
N THR A 219 -1.90 -22.82 -16.00
CA THR A 219 -0.99 -22.17 -15.02
C THR A 219 0.41 -22.79 -15.11
N ASN A 220 1.41 -22.12 -14.55
CA ASN A 220 2.77 -22.64 -14.48
C ASN A 220 3.41 -22.44 -13.10
N ILE A 221 4.44 -23.24 -12.83
CA ILE A 221 5.23 -23.22 -11.59
C ILE A 221 6.71 -23.37 -11.92
N GLY A 222 7.58 -22.57 -11.31
CA GLY A 222 9.02 -22.65 -11.51
C GLY A 222 9.79 -21.34 -11.36
N ALA A 223 10.93 -21.25 -12.05
CA ALA A 223 11.82 -20.08 -12.06
C ALA A 223 12.19 -19.57 -10.65
N ALA A 224 12.73 -20.47 -9.82
CA ALA A 224 13.07 -20.24 -8.41
C ALA A 224 14.54 -19.93 -8.15
N THR A 225 15.27 -19.51 -9.17
CA THR A 225 16.66 -19.09 -9.04
C THR A 225 16.74 -17.75 -8.29
N PRO A 226 17.49 -17.66 -7.18
CA PRO A 226 17.69 -16.40 -6.47
C PRO A 226 18.52 -15.41 -7.31
N VAL A 227 18.05 -14.17 -7.33
CA VAL A 227 18.70 -13.02 -7.98
C VAL A 227 18.86 -11.88 -6.97
N SER A 228 19.69 -10.87 -7.26
CA SER A 228 19.78 -9.70 -6.38
C SER A 228 18.51 -8.86 -6.45
N GLY A 229 18.27 -8.04 -5.42
CA GLY A 229 17.05 -7.22 -5.33
C GLY A 229 16.87 -6.28 -6.54
N ASP A 230 17.97 -5.75 -7.08
CA ASP A 230 18.02 -4.88 -8.27
C ASP A 230 18.02 -5.65 -9.61
N GLY A 231 17.77 -6.97 -9.59
CA GLY A 231 17.81 -7.82 -10.78
C GLY A 231 19.20 -7.96 -11.40
N GLY A 232 20.25 -7.44 -10.74
CA GLY A 232 21.63 -7.56 -11.18
C GLY A 232 22.26 -8.93 -10.89
N ASP A 233 23.54 -9.04 -11.24
CA ASP A 233 24.32 -10.23 -10.94
C ASP A 233 24.84 -10.23 -9.49
N ILE A 234 24.47 -11.25 -8.72
CA ILE A 234 25.07 -11.50 -7.40
C ILE A 234 26.55 -11.86 -7.59
N PRO A 235 27.48 -11.24 -6.82
CA PRO A 235 28.90 -11.63 -6.81
C PRO A 235 29.08 -13.14 -6.64
N GLN A 236 30.02 -13.75 -7.38
CA GLN A 236 30.07 -15.21 -7.55
C GLN A 236 30.17 -16.00 -6.24
N ASP A 237 30.94 -15.52 -5.26
CA ASP A 237 31.12 -16.16 -3.96
C ASP A 237 29.83 -16.14 -3.13
N MET A 238 29.11 -15.02 -3.15
CA MET A 238 27.81 -14.85 -2.52
C MET A 238 26.72 -15.64 -3.24
N ARG A 239 26.71 -15.64 -4.58
CA ARG A 239 25.78 -16.43 -5.38
C ARG A 239 25.86 -17.90 -5.02
N ARG A 240 27.06 -18.46 -4.91
CA ARG A 240 27.26 -19.86 -4.52
C ARG A 240 26.69 -20.16 -3.13
N LYS A 241 26.89 -19.25 -2.16
CA LYS A 241 26.34 -19.41 -0.80
C LYS A 241 24.81 -19.39 -0.81
N VAL A 242 24.21 -18.38 -1.44
CA VAL A 242 22.75 -18.21 -1.53
C VAL A 242 22.12 -19.36 -2.31
N MET A 243 22.72 -19.78 -3.43
CA MET A 243 22.27 -20.93 -4.20
C MET A 243 22.29 -22.21 -3.37
N ASN A 244 23.41 -22.54 -2.72
CA ASN A 244 23.52 -23.75 -1.92
C ASN A 244 22.52 -23.77 -0.75
N ASP A 245 22.34 -22.64 -0.07
CA ASP A 245 21.33 -22.50 0.99
C ASP A 245 19.90 -22.67 0.45
N THR A 246 19.59 -22.02 -0.68
CA THR A 246 18.28 -22.10 -1.32
C THR A 246 17.97 -23.52 -1.80
N ILE A 247 18.95 -24.21 -2.39
CA ILE A 247 18.84 -25.62 -2.82
C ILE A 247 18.56 -26.53 -1.62
N ALA A 248 19.34 -26.38 -0.54
CA ALA A 248 19.16 -27.19 0.67
C ALA A 248 17.75 -26.98 1.25
N TYR A 249 17.33 -25.74 1.35
CA TYR A 249 16.02 -25.36 1.82
C TYR A 249 14.88 -25.89 0.94
N ALA A 250 14.97 -25.74 -0.39
CA ALA A 250 13.98 -26.25 -1.34
C ALA A 250 13.82 -27.77 -1.22
N LYS A 251 14.95 -28.48 -1.11
CA LYS A 251 14.98 -29.93 -0.90
C LYS A 251 14.31 -30.34 0.41
N THR A 252 14.60 -29.67 1.52
CA THR A 252 14.00 -29.99 2.82
C THR A 252 12.48 -29.84 2.81
N ILE A 253 11.95 -28.76 2.21
CA ILE A 253 10.48 -28.56 2.11
C ILE A 253 9.84 -29.67 1.26
N ALA A 254 10.46 -29.98 0.12
CA ALA A 254 9.97 -31.04 -0.77
C ALA A 254 9.94 -32.40 -0.07
N GLU A 255 11.01 -32.77 0.64
CA GLU A 255 11.11 -34.02 1.40
C GLU A 255 10.06 -34.09 2.51
N GLN A 256 9.90 -33.02 3.28
CA GLN A 256 8.91 -32.96 4.37
C GLN A 256 7.47 -33.16 3.88
N ARG A 257 7.18 -32.75 2.63
CA ARG A 257 5.85 -32.90 2.00
C ARG A 257 5.74 -34.05 1.01
N GLY A 258 6.79 -34.84 0.81
CA GLY A 258 6.79 -35.97 -0.13
C GLY A 258 6.69 -35.55 -1.61
N ARG A 259 7.18 -34.37 -1.96
CA ARG A 259 7.21 -33.82 -3.32
C ARG A 259 8.52 -34.15 -4.02
N ASN A 260 8.55 -34.01 -5.34
CA ASN A 260 9.74 -34.28 -6.16
C ASN A 260 10.88 -33.30 -5.88
N LYS A 261 11.80 -33.74 -5.02
CA LYS A 261 13.02 -33.00 -4.65
C LYS A 261 13.89 -32.63 -5.84
N ASP A 262 14.04 -33.52 -6.83
CA ASP A 262 14.98 -33.32 -7.94
C ASP A 262 14.47 -32.21 -8.85
N TRP A 263 13.16 -32.18 -9.11
CA TRP A 263 12.56 -31.09 -9.87
C TRP A 263 12.63 -29.75 -9.11
N VAL A 264 12.35 -29.75 -7.81
CA VAL A 264 12.42 -28.52 -7.00
C VAL A 264 13.84 -27.96 -6.98
N VAL A 265 14.87 -28.81 -6.95
CA VAL A 265 16.26 -28.37 -7.12
C VAL A 265 16.50 -27.76 -8.50
N LYS A 266 16.01 -28.39 -9.58
CA LYS A 266 16.12 -27.85 -10.95
C LYS A 266 15.42 -26.50 -11.12
N ALA A 267 14.27 -26.29 -10.46
CA ALA A 267 13.59 -25.00 -10.46
C ALA A 267 14.48 -23.90 -9.88
N VAL A 268 15.36 -24.22 -8.92
CA VAL A 268 16.34 -23.30 -8.33
C VAL A 268 17.60 -23.19 -9.19
N THR A 269 18.19 -24.30 -9.66
CA THR A 269 19.48 -24.29 -10.35
C THR A 269 19.42 -23.90 -11.82
N GLU A 270 18.35 -24.25 -12.51
CA GLU A 270 18.19 -24.11 -13.97
C GLU A 270 17.05 -23.17 -14.35
N ALA A 271 16.44 -22.50 -13.35
CA ALA A 271 15.22 -21.71 -13.53
C ALA A 271 14.07 -22.49 -14.23
N ALA A 272 14.04 -23.82 -14.06
CA ALA A 272 13.07 -24.68 -14.73
C ALA A 272 11.62 -24.25 -14.39
N SER A 273 10.77 -24.25 -15.40
CA SER A 273 9.34 -23.94 -15.28
C SER A 273 8.52 -24.96 -16.04
N ILE A 274 7.43 -25.41 -15.44
CA ILE A 274 6.58 -26.47 -15.99
C ILE A 274 5.10 -26.11 -15.90
N THR A 275 4.31 -26.72 -16.77
CA THR A 275 2.84 -26.62 -16.80
C THR A 275 2.20 -27.40 -15.64
N GLU A 276 0.91 -27.17 -15.39
CA GLU A 276 0.15 -27.89 -14.36
C GLU A 276 0.15 -29.42 -14.57
N GLN A 277 0.09 -29.86 -15.83
CA GLN A 277 0.06 -31.29 -16.17
C GLN A 277 1.42 -31.95 -15.92
N GLU A 278 2.50 -31.26 -16.27
CA GLU A 278 3.86 -31.70 -15.97
C GLU A 278 4.11 -31.70 -14.46
N ALA A 279 3.61 -30.69 -13.74
CA ALA A 279 3.75 -30.60 -12.30
C ALA A 279 3.05 -31.78 -11.60
N LEU A 280 1.86 -32.18 -12.08
CA LEU A 280 1.15 -33.34 -11.56
C LEU A 280 1.93 -34.64 -11.86
N ARG A 281 2.36 -34.85 -13.11
CA ARG A 281 3.14 -36.04 -13.51
C ARG A 281 4.45 -36.16 -12.72
N ASN A 282 5.12 -35.04 -12.50
CA ASN A 282 6.37 -34.99 -11.76
C ASN A 282 6.17 -35.00 -10.23
N LYS A 283 4.96 -35.11 -9.69
CA LYS A 283 4.67 -35.06 -8.24
C LYS A 283 5.19 -33.79 -7.56
N VAL A 284 5.14 -32.66 -8.27
CA VAL A 284 5.37 -31.33 -7.71
C VAL A 284 4.09 -30.82 -7.02
N ILE A 285 2.95 -31.12 -7.65
CA ILE A 285 1.62 -30.85 -7.11
C ILE A 285 0.85 -32.15 -6.95
N ASP A 286 -0.29 -32.06 -6.28
CA ASP A 286 -1.13 -33.21 -5.97
C ASP A 286 -2.32 -33.35 -6.91
N ILE A 287 -2.87 -32.25 -7.42
CA ILE A 287 -4.08 -32.25 -8.23
C ILE A 287 -4.17 -31.05 -9.17
N VAL A 288 -4.84 -31.23 -10.30
CA VAL A 288 -5.28 -30.14 -11.18
C VAL A 288 -6.80 -29.99 -11.03
N ALA A 289 -7.27 -28.76 -10.85
CA ALA A 289 -8.69 -28.44 -10.70
C ALA A 289 -8.99 -27.10 -11.37
N SER A 290 -10.15 -26.95 -12.02
CA SER A 290 -10.49 -25.76 -12.80
C SER A 290 -11.07 -24.62 -11.95
N SER A 291 -11.59 -24.93 -10.77
CA SER A 291 -12.21 -23.96 -9.85
C SER A 291 -11.97 -24.33 -8.39
N PRO A 292 -12.09 -23.36 -7.45
CA PRO A 292 -12.04 -23.66 -6.02
C PRO A 292 -13.09 -24.69 -5.60
N GLN A 293 -14.29 -24.65 -6.18
CA GLN A 293 -15.37 -25.61 -5.87
C GLN A 293 -15.00 -27.02 -6.30
N GLU A 294 -14.49 -27.19 -7.52
CA GLU A 294 -14.01 -28.49 -8.02
C GLU A 294 -12.86 -29.02 -7.15
N LEU A 295 -11.92 -28.15 -6.76
CA LEU A 295 -10.83 -28.50 -5.86
C LEU A 295 -11.36 -29.02 -4.51
N LEU A 296 -12.31 -28.33 -3.89
CA LEU A 296 -12.89 -28.73 -2.61
C LEU A 296 -13.61 -30.08 -2.70
N VAL A 297 -14.29 -30.37 -3.81
CA VAL A 297 -14.89 -31.69 -4.06
C VAL A 297 -13.81 -32.75 -4.20
N ALA A 298 -12.76 -32.49 -4.99
CA ALA A 298 -11.75 -33.47 -5.32
C ALA A 298 -10.81 -33.84 -4.16
N ILE A 299 -10.57 -32.90 -3.23
CA ILE A 299 -9.73 -33.16 -2.03
C ILE A 299 -10.52 -33.72 -0.85
N ASN A 300 -11.85 -33.79 -0.96
CA ASN A 300 -12.70 -34.27 0.12
C ASN A 300 -12.41 -35.75 0.44
N GLY A 301 -12.30 -36.07 1.73
CA GLY A 301 -11.95 -37.41 2.23
C GLY A 301 -10.45 -37.71 2.24
N ARG A 302 -9.61 -36.84 1.68
CA ARG A 302 -8.15 -37.02 1.69
C ARG A 302 -7.59 -36.79 3.09
N THR A 303 -6.65 -37.64 3.51
CA THR A 303 -5.92 -37.50 4.78
C THR A 303 -4.62 -36.73 4.58
N VAL A 304 -4.37 -35.73 5.41
CA VAL A 304 -3.12 -34.96 5.40
C VAL A 304 -2.49 -34.93 6.80
N LYS A 305 -1.15 -34.91 6.85
CA LYS A 305 -0.40 -34.73 8.10
C LYS A 305 -0.14 -33.24 8.34
N VAL A 306 -0.63 -32.71 9.46
CA VAL A 306 -0.38 -31.33 9.90
C VAL A 306 0.76 -31.29 10.93
N ALA A 307 1.15 -30.10 11.37
CA ALA A 307 2.18 -29.94 12.39
C ALA A 307 1.84 -30.72 13.67
N GLY A 308 2.88 -31.24 14.33
CA GLY A 308 2.73 -32.16 15.47
C GLY A 308 2.37 -33.60 15.10
N GLY A 309 2.41 -33.97 13.82
CA GLY A 309 2.21 -35.35 13.36
C GLY A 309 0.77 -35.83 13.32
N LYS A 310 -0.19 -34.95 13.64
CA LYS A 310 -1.62 -35.26 13.60
C LYS A 310 -2.08 -35.47 12.15
N THR A 311 -2.79 -36.56 11.91
CA THR A 311 -3.45 -36.81 10.63
C THR A 311 -4.88 -36.26 10.68
N ILE A 312 -5.24 -35.42 9.71
CA ILE A 312 -6.57 -34.81 9.58
C ILE A 312 -7.17 -35.25 8.24
N THR A 313 -8.41 -35.74 8.27
CA THR A 313 -9.20 -36.01 7.06
C THR A 313 -9.92 -34.74 6.62
N LEU A 314 -9.71 -34.32 5.38
CA LEU A 314 -10.36 -33.16 4.79
C LEU A 314 -11.85 -33.43 4.59
N ARG A 315 -12.71 -32.55 5.12
CA ARG A 315 -14.16 -32.56 4.92
C ARG A 315 -14.57 -31.23 4.28
N THR A 316 -14.44 -31.17 2.96
CA THR A 316 -14.44 -29.91 2.19
C THR A 316 -15.63 -29.77 1.25
N LYS A 317 -16.32 -30.87 0.91
CA LYS A 317 -17.38 -30.88 -0.12
C LYS A 317 -18.52 -29.86 0.14
N ASP A 318 -19.03 -29.82 1.38
CA ASP A 318 -20.15 -28.97 1.79
C ASP A 318 -19.71 -27.92 2.83
N ALA A 319 -18.40 -27.67 2.92
CA ALA A 319 -17.85 -26.71 3.88
C ALA A 319 -18.11 -25.26 3.41
N PRO A 320 -18.55 -24.36 4.30
CA PRO A 320 -18.61 -22.94 3.97
C PRO A 320 -17.24 -22.43 3.52
N PHE A 321 -17.17 -21.83 2.34
CA PHE A 321 -15.95 -21.28 1.77
C PHE A 321 -15.93 -19.76 1.96
N GLN A 322 -15.13 -19.27 2.92
CA GLN A 322 -15.18 -17.89 3.38
C GLN A 322 -13.86 -17.16 3.15
N GLU A 323 -13.94 -15.95 2.60
CA GLU A 323 -12.76 -15.11 2.42
C GLU A 323 -12.34 -14.46 3.73
N ILE A 324 -11.03 -14.41 3.99
CA ILE A 324 -10.46 -13.51 4.98
C ILE A 324 -9.88 -12.32 4.21
N PRO A 325 -10.59 -11.17 4.15
CA PRO A 325 -10.11 -10.03 3.40
C PRO A 325 -8.90 -9.38 4.09
N LYS A 326 -8.22 -8.53 3.33
CA LYS A 326 -7.17 -7.65 3.83
C LYS A 326 -7.78 -6.59 4.76
N ASN A 327 -7.05 -6.26 5.82
CA ASN A 327 -7.40 -5.13 6.68
C ASN A 327 -6.94 -3.82 6.03
N TRP A 328 -7.52 -2.69 6.44
CA TRP A 328 -7.19 -1.37 5.87
C TRP A 328 -5.68 -1.06 5.92
N ARG A 329 -5.00 -1.49 7.00
CA ARG A 329 -3.54 -1.33 7.16
C ARG A 329 -2.78 -2.14 6.11
N GLU A 330 -3.16 -3.39 5.88
CA GLU A 330 -2.52 -4.26 4.90
C GLU A 330 -2.73 -3.71 3.49
N SER A 331 -3.96 -3.29 3.17
CA SER A 331 -4.30 -2.63 1.91
C SER A 331 -3.47 -1.36 1.70
N LEU A 332 -3.31 -0.52 2.72
CA LEU A 332 -2.47 0.68 2.64
C LEU A 332 -0.99 0.34 2.43
N LEU A 333 -0.44 -0.62 3.19
CA LEU A 333 0.96 -1.00 3.07
C LEU A 333 1.28 -1.62 1.70
N MET A 334 0.38 -2.45 1.17
CA MET A 334 0.52 -3.00 -0.19
C MET A 334 0.37 -1.94 -1.27
N PHE A 335 -0.53 -0.98 -1.08
CA PHE A 335 -0.65 0.17 -1.98
C PHE A 335 0.65 0.99 -2.01
N LEU A 336 1.27 1.25 -0.86
CA LEU A 336 2.56 1.94 -0.77
C LEU A 336 3.72 1.10 -1.36
N ALA A 337 3.66 -0.23 -1.26
CA ALA A 337 4.63 -1.14 -1.84
C ALA A 337 4.46 -1.35 -3.35
N HIS A 338 3.70 -0.51 -4.06
CA HIS A 338 3.55 -0.57 -5.51
C HIS A 338 4.53 0.39 -6.21
N PRO A 339 5.33 -0.05 -7.21
CA PRO A 339 6.32 0.79 -7.89
C PRO A 339 5.76 2.10 -8.47
N ASN A 340 4.59 2.06 -9.12
CA ASN A 340 3.90 3.26 -9.62
C ASN A 340 3.53 4.25 -8.50
N VAL A 341 3.09 3.75 -7.33
CA VAL A 341 2.70 4.61 -6.21
C VAL A 341 3.93 5.27 -5.60
N PHE A 342 5.00 4.51 -5.39
CA PHE A 342 6.29 5.06 -5.00
C PHE A 342 6.76 6.16 -5.95
N TYR A 343 6.70 5.92 -7.26
CA TYR A 343 7.11 6.91 -8.26
C TYR A 343 6.30 8.21 -8.15
N ILE A 344 4.97 8.11 -8.03
CA ILE A 344 4.10 9.28 -7.86
C ILE A 344 4.40 10.01 -6.54
N LEU A 345 4.57 9.28 -5.43
CA LEU A 345 4.92 9.87 -4.13
C LEU A 345 6.26 10.60 -4.18
N MET A 346 7.26 10.04 -4.85
CA MET A 346 8.56 10.68 -5.04
C MET A 346 8.44 11.97 -5.87
N LEU A 347 7.67 11.96 -6.96
CA LEU A 347 7.43 13.19 -7.73
C LEU A 347 6.65 14.23 -6.92
N LEU A 348 5.61 13.83 -6.19
CA LEU A 348 4.86 14.72 -5.30
C LEU A 348 5.77 15.31 -4.20
N ALA A 349 6.69 14.51 -3.65
CA ALA A 349 7.68 14.97 -2.70
C ALA A 349 8.52 16.10 -3.29
N ILE A 350 9.09 15.87 -4.48
CA ILE A 350 9.95 16.84 -5.13
C ILE A 350 9.15 18.10 -5.53
N TYR A 351 8.00 17.94 -6.19
CA TYR A 351 7.16 19.07 -6.60
C TYR A 351 6.61 19.87 -5.41
N GLY A 352 6.19 19.22 -4.33
CA GLY A 352 5.69 19.89 -3.13
C GLY A 352 6.78 20.72 -2.44
N ILE A 353 7.97 20.15 -2.30
CA ILE A 353 9.14 20.86 -1.75
C ILE A 353 9.53 22.03 -2.65
N LEU A 354 9.60 21.84 -3.97
CA LEU A 354 9.89 22.92 -4.92
C LEU A 354 8.84 24.02 -4.90
N GLY A 355 7.56 23.67 -4.80
CA GLY A 355 6.46 24.62 -4.72
C GLY A 355 6.53 25.54 -3.51
N GLU A 356 6.90 24.99 -2.34
CA GLU A 356 7.13 25.76 -1.12
C GLU A 356 8.34 26.69 -1.24
N LEU A 357 9.44 26.22 -1.83
CA LEU A 357 10.66 27.01 -2.02
C LEU A 357 10.43 28.20 -2.97
N GLN A 358 9.59 28.02 -4.00
CA GLN A 358 9.27 29.08 -4.96
C GLN A 358 8.22 30.07 -4.45
N ASN A 359 7.32 29.63 -3.57
CA ASN A 359 6.27 30.47 -3.00
C ASN A 359 6.33 30.42 -1.47
N PRO A 360 7.32 31.09 -0.85
CA PRO A 360 7.45 31.11 0.60
C PRO A 360 6.14 31.56 1.26
N GLY A 361 5.63 30.76 2.20
CA GLY A 361 4.39 31.04 2.92
C GLY A 361 3.14 30.32 2.39
N ALA A 362 3.25 29.57 1.29
CA ALA A 362 2.16 28.73 0.80
C ALA A 362 1.84 27.56 1.77
N THR A 363 2.83 27.07 2.53
CA THR A 363 2.84 25.96 3.52
C THR A 363 2.26 24.61 3.09
N PHE A 364 1.14 24.60 2.38
CA PHE A 364 0.42 23.44 1.90
C PHE A 364 1.25 22.56 0.93
N PRO A 365 1.94 23.10 -0.10
CA PRO A 365 2.80 22.30 -0.96
C PRO A 365 3.95 21.64 -0.18
N GLY A 366 4.55 22.38 0.76
CA GLY A 366 5.64 21.87 1.58
C GLY A 366 5.23 20.71 2.48
N VAL A 367 4.06 20.81 3.14
CA VAL A 367 3.53 19.72 3.99
C VAL A 367 3.21 18.47 3.17
N ILE A 368 2.55 18.61 2.02
CA ILE A 368 2.27 17.48 1.13
C ILE A 368 3.58 16.86 0.64
N GLY A 369 4.54 17.68 0.23
CA GLY A 369 5.85 17.23 -0.23
C GLY A 369 6.60 16.45 0.86
N ALA A 370 6.61 16.95 2.10
CA ALA A 370 7.26 16.28 3.22
C ALA A 370 6.60 14.94 3.59
N ILE A 371 5.27 14.88 3.62
CA ILE A 371 4.55 13.62 3.88
C ILE A 371 4.82 12.62 2.75
N ALA A 372 4.73 13.06 1.50
CA ALA A 372 5.02 12.22 0.33
C ALA A 372 6.47 11.72 0.35
N LEU A 373 7.43 12.54 0.80
CA LEU A 373 8.83 12.14 0.97
C LEU A 373 8.98 11.03 2.00
N LEU A 374 8.37 11.17 3.18
CA LEU A 374 8.43 10.15 4.23
C LEU A 374 7.80 8.83 3.77
N LEU A 375 6.67 8.88 3.06
CA LEU A 375 6.02 7.70 2.50
C LEU A 375 6.85 7.07 1.38
N ALA A 376 7.46 7.87 0.50
CA ALA A 376 8.37 7.38 -0.53
C ALA A 376 9.59 6.70 0.09
N LEU A 377 10.19 7.28 1.13
CA LEU A 377 11.31 6.66 1.86
C LEU A 377 10.92 5.32 2.51
N TYR A 378 9.71 5.24 3.09
CA TYR A 378 9.19 3.97 3.59
C TYR A 378 9.03 2.95 2.46
N ALA A 379 8.41 3.31 1.34
CA ALA A 379 8.24 2.42 0.21
C ALA A 379 9.59 1.99 -0.40
N ALA A 380 10.59 2.87 -0.43
CA ALA A 380 11.96 2.55 -0.86
C ALA A 380 12.67 1.54 0.05
N SER A 381 12.26 1.40 1.31
CA SER A 381 12.80 0.36 2.21
C SER A 381 12.27 -1.04 1.90
N VAL A 382 11.11 -1.13 1.23
CA VAL A 382 10.45 -2.40 0.87
C VAL A 382 10.71 -2.76 -0.59
N LEU A 383 10.82 -1.76 -1.45
CA LEU A 383 11.04 -1.93 -2.88
C LEU A 383 12.53 -1.89 -3.23
N PRO A 384 12.97 -2.61 -4.28
CA PRO A 384 14.36 -2.59 -4.73
C PRO A 384 14.65 -1.31 -5.54
N VAL A 385 14.66 -0.17 -4.88
CA VAL A 385 14.91 1.13 -5.52
C VAL A 385 16.39 1.27 -5.86
N ASN A 386 16.70 1.59 -7.11
CA ASN A 386 18.07 1.89 -7.52
C ASN A 386 18.44 3.33 -7.17
N ALA A 387 19.46 3.50 -6.32
CA ALA A 387 19.96 4.81 -5.88
C ALA A 387 20.42 5.71 -7.04
N LEU A 388 20.96 5.13 -8.13
CA LEU A 388 21.35 5.87 -9.33
C LEU A 388 20.13 6.48 -10.02
N GLY A 389 19.03 5.74 -10.11
CA GLY A 389 17.77 6.23 -10.68
C GLY A 389 17.23 7.44 -9.90
N VAL A 390 17.24 7.34 -8.56
CA VAL A 390 16.88 8.45 -7.66
C VAL A 390 17.80 9.65 -7.87
N ALA A 391 19.12 9.44 -7.89
CA ALA A 391 20.10 10.51 -8.08
C ALA A 391 19.92 11.25 -9.42
N LEU A 392 19.64 10.53 -10.51
CA LEU A 392 19.36 11.13 -11.82
C LEU A 392 18.07 11.94 -11.86
N ILE A 393 17.03 11.49 -11.15
CA ILE A 393 15.77 12.25 -11.03
C ILE A 393 16.02 13.53 -10.21
N LEU A 394 16.72 13.44 -9.08
CA LEU A 394 17.08 14.62 -8.29
C LEU A 394 17.94 15.60 -9.10
N LEU A 395 18.92 15.09 -9.86
CA LEU A 395 19.73 15.89 -10.77
C LEU A 395 18.86 16.61 -11.81
N ALA A 396 17.86 15.93 -12.39
CA ALA A 396 16.94 16.57 -13.33
C ALA A 396 16.23 17.78 -12.73
N PHE A 397 15.73 17.66 -11.50
CA PHE A 397 15.08 18.78 -10.82
C PHE A 397 16.04 19.90 -10.45
N VAL A 398 17.28 19.58 -10.06
CA VAL A 398 18.33 20.58 -9.85
C VAL A 398 18.62 21.34 -11.15
N LEU A 399 18.73 20.64 -12.29
CA LEU A 399 18.95 21.24 -13.60
C LEU A 399 17.76 22.10 -14.06
N PHE A 400 16.53 21.64 -13.83
CA PHE A 400 15.32 22.43 -14.10
C PHE A 400 15.30 23.73 -13.29
N VAL A 401 15.66 23.68 -12.01
CA VAL A 401 15.74 24.87 -11.14
C VAL A 401 16.89 25.78 -11.59
N ALA A 402 18.05 25.22 -11.95
CA ALA A 402 19.20 25.99 -12.41
C ALA A 402 18.92 26.78 -13.70
N GLU A 403 18.09 26.26 -14.62
CA GLU A 403 17.62 27.00 -15.80
C GLU A 403 16.83 28.25 -15.42
N LEU A 404 16.08 28.25 -14.32
CA LEU A 404 15.30 29.42 -13.89
C LEU A 404 16.22 30.58 -13.46
N PHE A 405 17.42 30.28 -12.99
CA PHE A 405 18.40 31.26 -12.54
C PHE A 405 19.47 31.58 -13.60
N THR A 406 19.65 30.70 -14.59
CA THR A 406 20.72 30.80 -15.61
C THR A 406 20.10 30.79 -17.01
N THR A 407 20.37 31.81 -17.81
CA THR A 407 19.98 31.84 -19.23
C THR A 407 20.80 30.84 -20.05
N SER A 408 20.40 29.56 -20.02
CA SER A 408 21.08 28.48 -20.73
C SER A 408 20.47 28.17 -22.11
N HIS A 409 19.46 28.94 -22.53
CA HIS A 409 18.73 28.76 -23.79
C HIS A 409 18.14 27.34 -23.95
N GLY A 410 17.78 26.69 -22.83
CA GLY A 410 17.13 25.38 -22.81
C GLY A 410 18.09 24.18 -22.77
N VAL A 411 19.41 24.38 -22.72
CA VAL A 411 20.39 23.28 -22.62
C VAL A 411 20.23 22.53 -21.30
N LEU A 412 20.05 23.23 -20.18
CA LEU A 412 19.83 22.60 -18.88
C LEU A 412 18.49 21.86 -18.84
N THR A 413 17.46 22.42 -19.46
CA THR A 413 16.13 21.78 -19.60
C THR A 413 16.21 20.47 -20.40
N ALA A 414 16.98 20.44 -21.50
CA ALA A 414 17.20 19.22 -22.27
C ALA A 414 17.95 18.16 -21.45
N GLY A 415 19.02 18.57 -20.76
CA GLY A 415 19.78 17.68 -19.85
C GLY A 415 18.92 17.16 -18.69
N ALA A 416 18.03 17.99 -18.15
CA ALA A 416 17.08 17.62 -17.12
C ALA A 416 16.08 16.57 -17.63
N LEU A 417 15.51 16.76 -18.82
CA LEU A 417 14.54 15.83 -19.39
C LEU A 417 15.17 14.45 -19.68
N VAL A 418 16.41 14.44 -20.19
CA VAL A 418 17.18 13.20 -20.41
C VAL A 418 17.46 12.51 -19.07
N SER A 419 17.97 13.25 -18.08
CA SER A 419 18.27 12.73 -16.74
C SER A 419 17.02 12.18 -16.05
N PHE A 420 15.89 12.89 -16.16
CA PHE A 420 14.60 12.49 -15.60
C PHE A 420 14.11 11.18 -16.24
N THR A 421 14.19 11.08 -17.56
CA THR A 421 13.72 9.90 -18.31
C THR A 421 14.58 8.68 -18.01
N ILE A 422 15.91 8.82 -18.10
CA ILE A 422 16.85 7.73 -17.80
C ILE A 422 16.73 7.32 -16.33
N GLY A 423 16.67 8.30 -15.41
CA GLY A 423 16.49 8.06 -13.98
C GLY A 423 15.19 7.31 -13.69
N SER A 424 14.08 7.68 -14.34
CA SER A 424 12.78 7.00 -14.20
C SER A 424 12.79 5.56 -14.73
N ILE A 425 13.52 5.30 -15.81
CA ILE A 425 13.67 3.95 -16.38
C ILE A 425 14.55 3.06 -15.47
N ILE A 426 15.63 3.62 -14.92
CA ILE A 426 16.60 2.91 -14.06
C ILE A 426 16.07 2.72 -12.64
N LEU A 427 15.08 3.51 -12.21
CA LEU A 427 14.57 3.54 -10.83
C LEU A 427 14.26 2.16 -10.26
N PHE A 428 13.69 1.27 -11.09
CA PHE A 428 13.48 -0.13 -10.77
C PHE A 428 14.11 -1.02 -11.85
N GLN A 429 15.30 -1.55 -11.54
CA GLN A 429 15.91 -2.60 -12.35
C GLN A 429 15.34 -3.93 -11.89
N SER A 430 14.57 -4.59 -12.75
CA SER A 430 14.05 -5.94 -12.49
C SER A 430 13.65 -6.61 -13.80
N ASP A 431 13.93 -7.89 -13.98
CA ASP A 431 13.53 -8.65 -15.17
C ASP A 431 12.02 -8.92 -15.24
N SER A 432 11.32 -8.80 -14.12
CA SER A 432 9.87 -8.99 -14.08
C SER A 432 9.15 -7.65 -14.33
N PRO A 433 8.23 -7.58 -15.33
CA PRO A 433 7.43 -6.39 -15.60
C PRO A 433 6.62 -5.88 -14.39
N VAL A 434 6.34 -6.75 -13.41
CA VAL A 434 5.54 -6.42 -12.22
C VAL A 434 6.30 -5.50 -11.26
N PHE A 435 7.62 -5.52 -11.27
CA PHE A 435 8.46 -4.65 -10.42
C PHE A 435 8.82 -3.32 -11.08
N ARG A 436 8.44 -3.11 -12.34
CA ARG A 436 8.76 -1.89 -13.08
C ARG A 436 7.66 -0.84 -12.95
N VAL A 437 8.04 0.43 -13.05
CA VAL A 437 7.07 1.50 -13.27
C VAL A 437 6.51 1.36 -14.68
N SER A 438 5.21 1.58 -14.82
CA SER A 438 4.55 1.54 -16.13
C SER A 438 5.21 2.53 -17.10
N PHE A 439 5.60 2.04 -18.29
CA PHE A 439 6.17 2.90 -19.34
C PHE A 439 5.24 4.06 -19.72
N TRP A 440 3.92 3.86 -19.65
CA TRP A 440 2.94 4.91 -19.88
C TRP A 440 2.97 5.99 -18.78
N LEU A 441 3.20 5.58 -17.53
CA LEU A 441 3.34 6.51 -16.42
C LEU A 441 4.63 7.33 -16.55
N ILE A 442 5.75 6.68 -16.89
CA ILE A 442 7.01 7.38 -17.17
C ILE A 442 6.83 8.37 -18.31
N GLY A 443 6.31 7.90 -19.47
CA GLY A 443 6.14 8.74 -20.65
C GLY A 443 5.21 9.94 -20.39
N SER A 444 4.07 9.72 -19.72
CA SER A 444 3.15 10.80 -19.37
C SER A 444 3.76 11.81 -18.39
N MET A 445 4.45 11.36 -17.35
CA MET A 445 5.12 12.25 -16.39
C MET A 445 6.29 13.00 -17.02
N THR A 446 7.07 12.36 -17.90
CA THR A 446 8.14 13.02 -18.67
C THR A 446 7.58 14.12 -19.57
N VAL A 447 6.53 13.83 -20.34
CA VAL A 447 5.89 14.82 -21.21
C VAL A 447 5.29 15.97 -20.40
N LEU A 448 4.57 15.66 -19.32
CA LEU A 448 3.97 16.67 -18.45
C LEU A 448 5.02 17.57 -17.80
N THR A 449 6.07 16.98 -17.22
CA THR A 449 7.19 17.69 -16.59
C THR A 449 7.93 18.55 -17.61
N GLY A 450 8.28 17.98 -18.76
CA GLY A 450 8.95 18.68 -19.85
C GLY A 450 8.12 19.85 -20.38
N ALA A 451 6.83 19.65 -20.64
CA ALA A 451 5.93 20.71 -21.09
C ALA A 451 5.78 21.83 -20.06
N ALA A 452 5.66 21.50 -18.77
CA ALA A 452 5.57 22.48 -17.70
C ALA A 452 6.83 23.35 -17.60
N PHE A 453 8.02 22.74 -17.57
CA PHE A 453 9.28 23.50 -17.49
C PHE A 453 9.59 24.27 -18.77
N LEU A 454 9.29 23.73 -19.95
CA LEU A 454 9.39 24.47 -21.21
C LEU A 454 8.46 25.68 -21.23
N PHE A 455 7.23 25.54 -20.73
CA PHE A 455 6.28 26.66 -20.60
C PHE A 455 6.80 27.74 -19.65
N VAL A 456 7.35 27.35 -18.50
CA VAL A 456 7.95 28.29 -17.54
C VAL A 456 9.16 29.00 -18.15
N ALA A 457 10.08 28.27 -18.81
CA ALA A 457 11.23 28.83 -19.48
C ALA A 457 10.81 29.81 -20.60
N TYR A 458 9.86 29.41 -21.45
CA TYR A 458 9.29 30.27 -22.48
C TYR A 458 8.67 31.54 -21.88
N SER A 459 7.91 31.41 -20.79
CA SER A 459 7.27 32.54 -20.12
C SER A 459 8.29 33.48 -19.48
N GLY A 460 9.37 32.94 -18.89
CA GLY A 460 10.48 33.70 -18.33
C GLY A 460 11.25 34.49 -19.39
N ILE A 461 11.61 33.84 -20.49
CA ILE A 461 12.26 34.48 -21.65
C ILE A 461 11.34 35.58 -22.22
N ARG A 462 10.06 35.26 -22.44
CA ARG A 462 9.08 36.25 -22.93
C ARG A 462 8.93 37.43 -21.97
N ALA A 463 8.97 37.20 -20.65
CA ALA A 463 8.90 38.25 -19.65
C ALA A 463 10.15 39.15 -19.68
N GLN A 464 11.34 38.59 -19.88
CA GLN A 464 12.59 39.35 -20.03
C GLN A 464 12.58 40.24 -21.29
N PHE A 465 11.94 39.78 -22.37
CA PHE A 465 11.81 40.55 -23.61
C PHE A 465 10.61 41.50 -23.65
N ARG A 466 9.76 41.57 -22.61
CA ARG A 466 8.77 42.66 -22.53
C ARG A 466 9.50 43.96 -22.21
N ARG A 467 9.26 45.00 -23.02
CA ARG A 467 9.74 46.37 -22.74
C ARG A 467 9.39 46.73 -21.30
N LYS A 468 10.39 47.17 -20.52
CA LYS A 468 10.18 47.69 -19.17
C LYS A 468 9.30 48.94 -19.29
N VAL A 469 8.08 48.91 -18.75
CA VAL A 469 7.10 50.02 -18.84
C VAL A 469 7.02 50.81 -17.51
N SER A 470 8.01 50.66 -16.63
CA SER A 470 8.05 51.32 -15.32
C SER A 470 9.43 51.92 -15.04
N GLY A 471 9.48 53.22 -14.73
CA GLY A 471 10.70 53.97 -14.41
C GLY A 471 10.85 55.25 -15.23
N GLN A 472 11.95 56.00 -15.00
CA GLN A 472 12.31 57.26 -15.69
C GLN A 472 12.26 57.16 -17.22
N GLU A 473 12.43 55.95 -17.77
CA GLU A 473 12.38 55.61 -19.19
C GLU A 473 10.98 55.81 -19.82
N ARG A 474 9.91 55.76 -19.03
CA ARG A 474 8.54 56.06 -19.49
C ARG A 474 8.33 57.54 -19.75
N LEU A 475 9.01 58.41 -18.99
CA LEU A 475 8.88 59.86 -19.14
C LEU A 475 9.46 60.34 -20.47
N ILE A 476 10.49 59.66 -20.99
CA ILE A 476 11.13 59.98 -22.27
C ILE A 476 10.09 59.86 -23.40
N GLY A 477 9.88 60.95 -24.13
CA GLY A 477 8.90 61.07 -25.20
C GLY A 477 7.51 61.52 -24.76
N MET A 478 7.22 61.61 -23.45
CA MET A 478 5.95 62.15 -22.95
C MET A 478 5.87 63.67 -23.13
N ILE A 479 4.64 64.16 -23.34
CA ILE A 479 4.34 65.58 -23.44
C ILE A 479 3.86 66.07 -22.07
N GLY A 480 4.50 67.12 -21.57
CA GLY A 480 4.09 67.86 -20.39
C GLY A 480 3.75 69.30 -20.70
N ARG A 481 3.42 70.05 -19.64
CA ARG A 481 3.15 71.49 -19.73
C ARG A 481 4.09 72.26 -18.80
N ALA A 482 4.74 73.29 -19.32
CA ALA A 482 5.53 74.22 -18.53
C ALA A 482 4.61 74.94 -17.52
N ARG A 483 4.95 74.89 -16.23
CA ARG A 483 4.24 75.63 -15.16
C ARG A 483 4.90 76.95 -14.85
N THR A 484 6.22 77.01 -14.98
CA THR A 484 7.02 78.24 -14.92
C THR A 484 7.71 78.44 -16.26
N LYS A 485 8.14 79.68 -16.52
CA LYS A 485 9.06 79.97 -17.63
C LYS A 485 10.37 79.20 -17.41
N LEU A 486 10.91 78.57 -18.46
CA LEU A 486 12.18 77.86 -18.42
C LEU A 486 13.29 78.69 -19.09
N GLU A 487 14.22 79.22 -18.28
CA GLU A 487 15.38 80.02 -18.73
C GLU A 487 16.62 79.77 -17.84
N PRO A 488 17.42 78.72 -18.06
CA PRO A 488 17.10 77.47 -18.73
C PRO A 488 16.33 76.50 -17.81
N GLU A 489 16.23 76.80 -16.51
CA GLU A 489 15.57 75.95 -15.51
C GLU A 489 14.13 76.42 -15.22
N GLY A 490 13.26 75.45 -14.90
CA GLY A 490 11.89 75.70 -14.50
C GLY A 490 11.18 74.41 -14.07
N MET A 491 9.86 74.47 -13.93
CA MET A 491 9.03 73.34 -13.51
C MET A 491 8.05 72.94 -14.62
N VAL A 492 7.97 71.65 -14.92
CA VAL A 492 7.07 71.06 -15.92
C VAL A 492 6.16 70.03 -15.27
N PHE A 493 4.92 69.95 -15.71
CA PHE A 493 3.96 68.96 -15.25
C PHE A 493 3.85 67.83 -16.29
N VAL A 494 4.33 66.63 -15.93
CA VAL A 494 4.40 65.43 -16.79
C VAL A 494 3.89 64.23 -15.99
N ASP A 495 3.04 63.41 -16.59
CA ASP A 495 2.51 62.16 -15.99
C ASP A 495 1.92 62.37 -14.58
N GLY A 496 1.14 63.44 -14.39
CA GLY A 496 0.45 63.73 -13.13
C GLY A 496 1.32 64.31 -12.00
N THR A 497 2.60 64.58 -12.25
CA THR A 497 3.55 65.08 -11.25
C THR A 497 4.35 66.29 -11.74
N LEU A 498 4.82 67.11 -10.80
CA LEU A 498 5.62 68.31 -11.11
C LEU A 498 7.11 67.97 -11.01
N TRP A 499 7.84 68.22 -12.10
CA TRP A 499 9.25 67.92 -12.23
C TRP A 499 10.08 69.18 -12.44
N ARG A 500 11.30 69.18 -11.90
CA ARG A 500 12.32 70.15 -12.30
C ARG A 500 12.75 69.83 -13.72
N ALA A 501 12.81 70.84 -14.57
CA ALA A 501 13.23 70.68 -15.95
C ALA A 501 14.25 71.72 -16.40
N ILE A 502 15.10 71.32 -17.34
CA ILE A 502 16.05 72.16 -18.05
C ILE A 502 15.60 72.17 -19.52
N ALA A 503 15.33 73.37 -20.05
CA ALA A 503 15.03 73.56 -21.45
C ALA A 503 16.32 73.41 -22.28
N LEU A 504 16.27 72.55 -23.30
CA LEU A 504 17.35 72.43 -24.29
C LEU A 504 17.32 73.59 -25.31
N ASP A 505 16.18 74.25 -25.43
CA ASP A 505 15.83 75.35 -26.33
C ASP A 505 15.12 76.51 -25.59
N PRO A 506 15.79 77.21 -24.64
CA PRO A 506 15.21 78.35 -23.94
C PRO A 506 15.07 79.60 -24.85
N PRO A 507 14.08 80.49 -24.60
CA PRO A 507 13.09 80.43 -23.52
C PRO A 507 11.84 79.62 -23.88
N ILE A 508 11.32 78.85 -22.92
CA ILE A 508 9.98 78.22 -23.01
C ILE A 508 9.07 78.93 -22.02
N GLU A 509 7.95 79.46 -22.50
CA GLU A 509 7.02 80.26 -21.69
C GLU A 509 6.11 79.39 -20.82
N ALA A 510 5.63 79.98 -19.72
CA ALA A 510 4.69 79.30 -18.83
C ALA A 510 3.39 78.96 -19.57
N GLY A 511 2.99 77.69 -19.53
CA GLY A 511 1.78 77.19 -20.17
C GLY A 511 2.01 76.52 -21.53
N GLU A 512 3.22 76.58 -22.10
CA GLU A 512 3.59 75.88 -23.33
C GLU A 512 3.77 74.38 -23.11
N TYR A 513 3.69 73.61 -24.20
CA TYR A 513 3.87 72.16 -24.17
C TYR A 513 5.33 71.81 -24.43
N VAL A 514 5.81 70.79 -23.72
CA VAL A 514 7.20 70.34 -23.81
C VAL A 514 7.25 68.84 -23.93
N GLN A 515 8.19 68.32 -24.71
CA GLN A 515 8.47 66.88 -24.80
C GLN A 515 9.73 66.55 -24.01
N VAL A 516 9.68 65.49 -23.20
CA VAL A 516 10.85 65.00 -22.46
C VAL A 516 11.80 64.29 -23.42
N ASP A 517 13.02 64.80 -23.56
CA ASP A 517 14.08 64.25 -24.41
C ASP A 517 14.94 63.26 -23.62
N ARG A 518 15.27 63.60 -22.37
CA ARG A 518 16.11 62.78 -21.49
C ARG A 518 15.75 63.02 -20.02
N VAL A 519 15.93 62.00 -19.19
CA VAL A 519 15.81 62.10 -17.73
C VAL A 519 17.18 61.91 -17.08
N ASP A 520 17.55 62.80 -16.16
CA ASP A 520 18.78 62.70 -15.37
C ASP A 520 18.45 62.92 -13.88
N GLY A 521 18.41 61.82 -13.13
CA GLY A 521 17.98 61.83 -11.73
C GLY A 521 16.55 62.36 -11.57
N LEU A 522 16.41 63.51 -10.89
CA LEU A 522 15.13 64.19 -10.67
C LEU A 522 14.92 65.39 -11.60
N THR A 523 15.70 65.50 -12.68
CA THR A 523 15.64 66.61 -13.65
C THR A 523 15.29 66.10 -15.04
N LEU A 524 14.29 66.70 -15.67
CA LEU A 524 13.91 66.41 -17.05
C LEU A 524 14.59 67.38 -18.01
N TYR A 525 15.22 66.88 -19.06
CA TYR A 525 15.64 67.70 -20.20
C TYR A 525 14.51 67.71 -21.20
N VAL A 526 13.98 68.89 -21.48
CA VAL A 526 12.76 69.05 -22.28
C VAL A 526 13.02 69.95 -23.48
N ARG A 527 12.31 69.70 -24.58
CA ARG A 527 12.25 70.57 -25.76
C ARG A 527 10.88 71.19 -25.89
N TRP A 528 10.80 72.41 -26.43
CA TRP A 528 9.53 72.99 -26.80
C TRP A 528 8.82 72.10 -27.84
N GLN A 529 7.52 71.92 -27.67
CA GLN A 529 6.68 71.21 -28.63
C GLN A 529 5.43 72.04 -28.92
N PRO A 530 5.02 72.15 -30.21
CA PRO A 530 3.74 72.76 -30.55
C PRO A 530 2.60 72.06 -29.80
N LYS A 531 1.59 72.83 -29.39
CA LYS A 531 0.39 72.30 -28.72
C LYS A 531 -0.10 71.04 -29.45
N PRO A 532 -0.15 69.87 -28.78
CA PRO A 532 -0.63 68.65 -29.43
C PRO A 532 -2.06 68.86 -29.92
N ALA A 533 -2.36 68.32 -31.11
CA ALA A 533 -3.71 68.38 -31.66
C ALA A 533 -4.70 67.77 -30.64
N PRO A 534 -5.89 68.38 -30.44
CA PRO A 534 -6.85 67.90 -29.45
C PRO A 534 -7.19 66.45 -29.74
N THR A 535 -7.10 65.64 -28.68
CA THR A 535 -7.40 64.20 -28.72
C THR A 535 -8.86 63.96 -29.11
N ALA A 536 -9.18 62.76 -29.61
CA ALA A 536 -10.55 62.43 -30.04
C ALA A 536 -11.58 62.66 -28.91
N GLU A 537 -11.20 62.39 -27.66
CA GLU A 537 -12.02 62.62 -26.46
C GLU A 537 -12.25 64.12 -26.17
N GLU A 538 -11.26 64.99 -26.40
CA GLU A 538 -11.41 66.45 -26.26
C GLU A 538 -12.28 67.05 -27.36
N ARG A 539 -12.30 66.45 -28.56
CA ARG A 539 -13.21 66.85 -29.65
C ARG A 539 -14.65 66.42 -29.39
N GLU A 540 -14.86 65.33 -28.67
CA GLU A 540 -16.17 64.79 -28.33
C GLU A 540 -16.79 65.54 -27.14
N SER A 541 -15.98 65.88 -26.12
CA SER A 541 -16.40 66.71 -24.98
C SER A 541 -16.62 68.19 -25.33
N ALA A 542 -15.99 68.72 -26.37
CA ALA A 542 -16.30 70.05 -26.90
C ALA A 542 -17.56 70.09 -27.80
N ARG A 543 -18.13 68.92 -28.14
CA ARG A 543 -19.38 68.77 -28.91
C ARG A 543 -20.60 68.43 -28.04
N ALA A 544 -20.39 68.04 -26.78
CA ALA A 544 -21.43 67.88 -25.76
C ALA A 544 -21.57 69.18 -24.95
#